data_AF-A0A6P4ZUE3-F1
#
_entry.id   AF-A0A6P4ZUE3-F1
#
_cell.length_a   1.000
_cell.length_b   1.000
_cell.length_c   1.000
_cell.angle_alpha   90.00
_cell.angle_beta   90.00
_cell.angle_gamma   90.00
#
_symmetry.space_group_name_H-M   'P 1'
#
loop_
_entity.id
_entity.type
_entity.pdbx_description
1 polymer ?
#
loop_
_entity_poly.entity_id
_entity_poly.type
_entity_poly.pdbx_seq_one_letter_code
_entity_poly.pdbx_strand_id
1 'polypeptide(L)'
;MAAIWLNVILLVLFALFDVWYFVNGFVTWAVARIQKTIKRKGVLEEVVTYGLVTTTDMDFMCHKNNARFTRKCDFGRFQLYESTGLWDNVVKLGGSMVLGASTIRFRRSLQFLEPFRVRSKARIVNIVNLS
;
A
#
# COMPACT_ATOMS: atom_id res chain seq x y z
N MET A 1 -22.33 -32.24 1.69
CA MET A 1 -22.54 -31.41 2.89
C MET A 1 -21.27 -30.71 3.38
N ALA A 2 -20.15 -31.42 3.62
CA ALA A 2 -18.90 -30.79 4.07
C ALA A 2 -18.36 -29.68 3.14
N ALA A 3 -18.43 -29.88 1.83
CA ALA A 3 -18.01 -28.86 0.85
C ALA A 3 -18.86 -27.58 0.90
N ILE A 4 -20.15 -27.68 1.25
CA ILE A 4 -21.04 -26.52 1.37
C ILE A 4 -20.63 -25.69 2.58
N TRP A 5 -20.43 -26.33 3.73
CA TRP A 5 -19.95 -25.67 4.95
C TRP A 5 -18.59 -25.00 4.77
N LEU A 6 -17.67 -25.65 4.04
CA LEU A 6 -16.39 -25.04 3.68
C LEU A 6 -16.56 -23.74 2.88
N ASN A 7 -17.42 -23.76 1.85
CA ASN A 7 -17.67 -22.56 1.03
C ASN A 7 -18.32 -21.43 1.85
N VAL A 8 -19.26 -21.77 2.74
CA VAL A 8 -19.89 -20.80 3.64
C VAL A 8 -18.84 -20.16 4.55
N ILE A 9 -17.96 -20.96 5.15
CA ILE A 9 -16.87 -20.46 6.02
C ILE A 9 -15.95 -19.52 5.23
N LEU A 10 -15.54 -19.90 4.02
CA LEU A 10 -14.69 -19.07 3.17
C LEU A 10 -15.37 -17.75 2.79
N LEU A 11 -16.66 -17.77 2.45
CA LEU A 11 -17.43 -16.57 2.16
C LEU A 11 -17.56 -15.66 3.39
N VAL A 12 -17.82 -16.22 4.56
CA VAL A 12 -17.89 -15.46 5.81
C VAL A 12 -16.54 -14.82 6.12
N LEU A 13 -15.43 -15.56 5.99
CA LEU A 13 -14.10 -14.99 6.15
C LEU A 13 -13.83 -13.88 5.14
N PHE A 14 -14.22 -14.05 3.88
CA PHE A 14 -14.07 -13.03 2.85
C PHE A 14 -14.94 -11.78 3.12
N ALA A 15 -16.13 -11.95 3.68
CA ALA A 15 -17.02 -10.85 4.00
C ALA A 15 -16.59 -10.08 5.27
N LEU A 16 -16.05 -10.80 6.27
CA LEU A 16 -15.64 -10.21 7.54
C LEU A 16 -14.23 -9.61 7.49
N PHE A 17 -13.33 -10.20 6.72
CA PHE A 17 -11.96 -9.73 6.58
C PHE A 17 -11.78 -9.06 5.22
N ASP A 18 -11.09 -7.91 5.20
CA ASP A 18 -10.69 -7.26 3.94
C ASP A 18 -9.55 -8.09 3.29
N VAL A 19 -9.85 -9.30 2.81
CA VAL A 19 -8.88 -10.24 2.25
C VAL A 19 -8.12 -9.59 1.10
N TRP A 20 -8.82 -8.78 0.30
CA TRP A 20 -8.21 -8.06 -0.82
C TRP A 20 -7.12 -7.10 -0.38
N TYR A 21 -7.27 -6.45 0.78
CA TYR A 21 -6.22 -5.63 1.38
C TYR A 21 -4.94 -6.45 1.63
N PHE A 22 -5.06 -7.60 2.29
CA PHE A 22 -3.90 -8.45 2.60
C PHE A 22 -3.24 -9.02 1.35
N VAL A 23 -4.03 -9.43 0.36
CA VAL A 23 -3.51 -9.89 -0.94
C VAL A 23 -2.72 -8.79 -1.64
N ASN A 24 -3.28 -7.57 -1.77
CA ASN A 24 -2.57 -6.45 -2.40
C ASN A 24 -1.29 -6.08 -1.64
N GLY A 25 -1.34 -6.08 -0.31
CA GLY A 25 -0.19 -5.83 0.54
C GLY A 25 0.92 -6.85 0.34
N PHE A 26 0.57 -8.14 0.37
CA PHE A 26 1.51 -9.23 0.15
C PHE A 26 2.11 -9.21 -1.25
N VAL A 27 1.29 -9.00 -2.29
CA VAL A 27 1.77 -8.90 -3.68
C VAL A 27 2.73 -7.72 -3.82
N THR A 28 2.39 -6.55 -3.29
CA THR A 28 3.26 -5.37 -3.33
C THR A 28 4.58 -5.65 -2.62
N TRP A 29 4.53 -6.23 -1.43
CA TRP A 29 5.72 -6.62 -0.67
C TRP A 29 6.59 -7.64 -1.43
N ALA A 30 5.99 -8.69 -1.98
CA ALA A 30 6.70 -9.72 -2.73
C ALA A 30 7.36 -9.15 -4.00
N VAL A 31 6.64 -8.31 -4.75
CA VAL A 31 7.20 -7.61 -5.92
C VAL A 31 8.36 -6.70 -5.50
N ALA A 32 8.21 -5.94 -4.42
CA ALA A 32 9.29 -5.10 -3.89
C ALA A 32 10.51 -5.92 -3.46
N ARG A 33 10.29 -7.08 -2.84
CA ARG A 33 11.34 -7.99 -2.40
C ARG A 33 12.13 -8.55 -3.59
N ILE A 34 11.43 -8.92 -4.67
CA ILE A 34 12.05 -9.35 -5.92
C ILE A 34 12.84 -8.20 -6.55
N GLN A 35 12.24 -7.01 -6.65
CA GLN A 35 12.89 -5.83 -7.21
C GLN A 35 14.17 -5.45 -6.44
N LYS A 36 14.13 -5.52 -5.11
CA LYS A 36 15.27 -5.28 -4.22
C LYS A 36 16.42 -6.25 -4.49
N THR A 37 16.12 -7.53 -4.69
CA THR A 37 17.13 -8.56 -5.01
C THR A 37 17.81 -8.28 -6.35
N ILE A 38 17.08 -7.72 -7.32
CA ILE A 38 17.63 -7.33 -8.63
C ILE A 38 18.46 -6.05 -8.49
N LYS A 39 17.89 -5.01 -7.89
CA LYS A 39 18.53 -3.71 -7.70
C LYS A 39 18.01 -3.03 -6.44
N ARG A 40 18.90 -2.81 -5.49
CA ARG A 40 18.61 -1.96 -4.33
C ARG A 40 18.57 -0.49 -4.75
N LYS A 41 17.48 0.20 -4.41
CA LYS A 41 17.35 1.64 -4.63
C LYS A 41 17.90 2.44 -3.45
N GLY A 42 18.41 3.64 -3.72
CA GLY A 42 18.79 4.59 -2.68
C GLY A 42 17.58 5.05 -1.87
N VAL A 43 17.76 5.37 -0.58
CA VAL A 43 16.67 5.77 0.33
C VAL A 43 15.90 7.00 -0.17
N LEU A 44 16.61 7.94 -0.81
CA LEU A 44 16.04 9.19 -1.33
C LEU A 44 15.57 9.08 -2.79
N GLU A 45 15.73 7.91 -3.42
CA GLU A 45 15.28 7.69 -4.79
C GLU A 45 13.76 7.55 -4.86
N GLU A 46 13.20 7.91 -6.01
CA GLU A 46 11.78 7.72 -6.27
C GLU A 46 11.46 6.26 -6.63
N VAL A 47 10.39 5.75 -6.03
CA VAL A 47 9.81 4.45 -6.33
C VAL A 47 8.44 4.65 -6.93
N VAL A 48 8.19 4.00 -8.07
CA VAL A 48 6.93 4.08 -8.81
C VAL A 48 6.24 2.72 -8.74
N THR A 49 5.01 2.72 -8.26
CA THR A 49 4.12 1.54 -8.28
C THR A 49 2.94 1.84 -9.19
N TYR A 50 2.60 0.90 -10.06
CA TYR A 50 1.46 1.01 -10.96
C TYR A 50 0.25 0.30 -10.38
N GLY A 51 -0.94 0.80 -10.70
CA GLY A 51 -2.19 0.19 -10.26
C GLY A 51 -3.35 0.56 -11.17
N LEU A 52 -4.42 -0.22 -11.07
CA LEU A 52 -5.69 -0.01 -11.76
C LEU A 52 -6.78 0.23 -10.71
N VAL A 53 -7.75 1.09 -11.02
CA VAL A 53 -8.94 1.22 -10.16
C VAL A 53 -9.83 -0.01 -10.36
N THR A 54 -9.91 -0.85 -9.33
CA THR A 54 -10.72 -2.07 -9.34
C THR A 54 -12.12 -1.82 -8.81
N THR A 55 -13.02 -2.79 -9.00
CA THR A 55 -14.40 -2.72 -8.49
C THR A 55 -14.46 -2.51 -6.98
N THR A 56 -13.55 -3.12 -6.23
CA THR A 56 -13.42 -3.01 -4.76
C THR A 56 -12.91 -1.65 -4.27
N ASP A 57 -12.42 -0.82 -5.19
CA ASP A 57 -11.92 0.52 -4.90
C ASP A 57 -12.99 1.61 -5.12
N MET A 58 -14.15 1.28 -5.70
CA MET A 58 -15.21 2.24 -6.03
C MET A 58 -16.09 2.61 -4.84
N ASP A 59 -16.63 3.84 -4.88
CA ASP A 59 -17.74 4.30 -4.05
C ASP A 59 -19.08 4.27 -4.83
N PHE A 60 -20.16 4.67 -4.16
CA PHE A 60 -21.50 4.74 -4.75
C PHE A 60 -21.60 5.69 -5.95
N MET A 61 -20.68 6.65 -6.08
CA MET A 61 -20.66 7.64 -7.16
C MET A 61 -19.76 7.19 -8.32
N CYS A 62 -19.37 5.91 -8.38
CA CYS A 62 -18.47 5.34 -9.39
C CYS A 62 -17.09 6.02 -9.46
N HIS A 63 -16.69 6.70 -8.38
CA HIS A 63 -15.34 7.22 -8.22
C HIS A 63 -14.58 6.34 -7.26
N LYS A 64 -13.25 6.42 -7.30
CA LYS A 64 -12.45 5.77 -6.28
C LYS A 64 -12.80 6.33 -4.90
N ASN A 65 -13.12 5.45 -3.96
CA ASN A 65 -13.40 5.80 -2.59
C ASN A 65 -12.20 6.53 -1.94
N ASN A 66 -12.47 7.66 -1.29
CA ASN A 66 -11.46 8.50 -0.62
C ASN A 66 -10.54 7.71 0.34
N ALA A 67 -11.08 6.76 1.11
CA ALA A 67 -10.32 5.93 2.04
C ALA A 67 -9.41 4.90 1.32
N ARG A 68 -9.63 4.64 0.04
CA ARG A 68 -8.78 3.74 -0.76
C ARG A 68 -7.54 4.44 -1.31
N PHE A 69 -7.50 5.78 -1.31
CA PHE A 69 -6.30 6.52 -1.71
C PHE A 69 -5.18 6.36 -0.68
N THR A 70 -5.45 6.61 0.61
CA THR A 70 -4.48 6.42 1.71
C THR A 70 -3.90 5.01 1.69
N ARG A 71 -4.77 4.01 1.54
CA ARG A 71 -4.39 2.60 1.45
C ARG A 71 -3.41 2.31 0.31
N LYS A 72 -3.67 2.83 -0.90
CA LYS A 72 -2.75 2.63 -2.03
C LYS A 72 -1.43 3.40 -1.82
N CYS A 73 -1.46 4.54 -1.14
CA CYS A 73 -0.25 5.24 -0.69
C CYS A 73 0.55 4.40 0.32
N ASP A 74 -0.10 3.68 1.23
CA ASP A 74 0.58 2.76 2.16
C ASP A 74 1.27 1.60 1.45
N PHE A 75 0.66 1.03 0.41
CA PHE A 75 1.35 0.04 -0.42
C PHE A 75 2.57 0.67 -1.13
N GLY A 76 2.45 1.91 -1.62
CA GLY A 76 3.58 2.67 -2.14
C GLY A 76 4.67 2.91 -1.10
N ARG A 77 4.30 3.07 0.18
CA ARG A 77 5.23 3.18 1.31
C ARG A 77 5.92 1.85 1.57
N PHE A 78 5.20 0.72 1.62
CA PHE A 78 5.81 -0.60 1.76
C PHE A 78 6.80 -0.91 0.63
N GLN A 79 6.43 -0.59 -0.61
CA GLN A 79 7.32 -0.75 -1.77
C GLN A 79 8.62 0.04 -1.58
N LEU A 80 8.53 1.31 -1.16
CA LEU A 80 9.70 2.17 -0.92
C LEU A 80 10.61 1.57 0.15
N TYR A 81 10.05 1.13 1.27
CA TYR A 81 10.84 0.58 2.39
C TYR A 81 11.54 -0.72 2.03
N GLU A 82 10.85 -1.62 1.33
CA GLU A 82 11.43 -2.90 0.92
C GLU A 82 12.48 -2.70 -0.17
N SER A 83 12.20 -1.87 -1.19
CA SER A 83 13.12 -1.59 -2.32
C SER A 83 14.43 -0.92 -1.89
N THR A 84 14.39 -0.16 -0.79
CA THR A 84 15.56 0.54 -0.23
C THR A 84 16.29 -0.27 0.85
N GLY A 85 15.68 -1.37 1.32
CA GLY A 85 16.16 -2.17 2.45
C GLY A 85 15.98 -1.48 3.81
N LEU A 86 15.19 -0.40 3.87
CA LEU A 86 14.84 0.24 5.14
C LEU A 86 14.07 -0.72 6.05
N TRP A 87 13.19 -1.54 5.48
CA TRP A 87 12.41 -2.51 6.26
C TRP A 87 13.29 -3.46 7.08
N ASP A 88 14.29 -4.09 6.43
CA ASP A 88 15.21 -5.00 7.14
C ASP A 88 15.95 -4.31 8.28
N ASN A 89 16.37 -3.05 8.08
CA ASN A 89 17.09 -2.29 9.10
C ASN A 89 16.18 -1.92 10.27
N VAL A 90 14.94 -1.51 10.00
CA VAL A 90 13.94 -1.22 11.04
C VAL A 90 13.66 -2.47 11.89
N VAL A 91 13.44 -3.62 11.24
CA VAL A 91 13.19 -4.90 11.93
C VAL A 91 14.40 -5.34 12.75
N LYS A 92 15.63 -5.23 12.21
CA LYS A 92 16.87 -5.54 12.95
C LYS A 92 17.05 -4.70 14.21
N LEU A 93 16.54 -3.48 14.21
CA LEU A 93 16.58 -2.57 15.35
C LEU A 93 15.38 -2.75 16.31
N GLY A 94 14.51 -3.74 16.08
CA GLY A 94 13.29 -3.95 16.86
C GLY A 94 12.22 -2.87 16.65
N GLY A 95 12.35 -2.07 15.60
CA GLY A 95 11.43 -0.99 15.28
C GLY A 95 10.18 -1.46 14.54
N SER A 96 9.16 -0.60 14.54
CA SER A 96 7.94 -0.78 13.75
C SER A 96 7.64 0.49 12.94
N MET A 97 6.89 0.34 11.86
CA MET A 97 6.50 1.44 10.99
C MET A 97 5.09 1.93 11.34
N VAL A 98 5.03 2.87 12.28
CA VAL A 98 3.77 3.53 12.63
C VAL A 98 3.65 4.83 11.82
N LEU A 99 2.45 5.10 11.28
CA LEU A 99 2.14 6.36 10.63
C LEU A 99 1.64 7.35 11.68
N GLY A 100 2.45 8.35 12.04
CA GLY A 100 2.07 9.36 13.04
C GLY A 100 1.11 10.43 12.51
N ALA A 101 1.28 10.86 11.25
CA ALA A 101 0.41 11.83 10.61
C ALA A 101 0.38 11.60 9.09
N SER A 102 -0.74 11.95 8.45
CA SER A 102 -0.87 11.95 7.00
C SER A 102 -1.71 13.13 6.53
N THR A 103 -1.21 13.87 5.55
CA THR A 103 -1.94 14.94 4.89
C THR A 103 -2.14 14.59 3.43
N ILE A 104 -3.37 14.65 2.95
CA ILE A 104 -3.72 14.34 1.56
C ILE A 104 -4.43 15.53 0.94
N ARG A 105 -4.06 15.86 -0.29
CA ARG A 105 -4.72 16.87 -1.11
C ARG A 105 -5.26 16.22 -2.38
N PHE A 106 -6.58 16.18 -2.50
CA PHE A 106 -7.25 15.70 -3.70
C PHE A 106 -7.21 16.80 -4.77
N ARG A 107 -6.90 16.40 -6.02
CA ARG A 107 -6.88 17.30 -7.18
C ARG A 107 -7.77 16.82 -8.33
N ARG A 108 -7.97 15.50 -8.43
CA ARG A 108 -8.80 14.86 -9.45
C ARG A 108 -9.32 13.52 -8.94
N SER A 109 -10.56 13.19 -9.23
CA SER A 109 -11.14 11.87 -8.98
C SER A 109 -10.60 10.85 -9.98
N LEU A 110 -10.41 9.60 -9.54
CA LEU A 110 -10.07 8.49 -10.42
C LEU A 110 -11.34 7.70 -10.76
N GLN A 111 -11.48 7.34 -12.03
CA GLN A 111 -12.63 6.59 -12.55
C GLN A 111 -12.36 5.07 -12.56
N PHE A 112 -13.43 4.30 -12.77
CA PHE A 112 -13.35 2.85 -12.91
C PHE A 112 -12.39 2.43 -14.03
N LEU A 113 -11.53 1.43 -13.74
CA LEU A 113 -10.49 0.91 -14.65
C LEU A 113 -9.48 1.97 -15.13
N GLU A 114 -9.38 3.10 -14.45
CA GLU A 114 -8.38 4.09 -14.80
C GLU A 114 -7.00 3.66 -14.29
N PRO A 115 -5.97 3.59 -15.15
CA PRO A 115 -4.61 3.29 -14.71
C PRO A 115 -4.04 4.49 -13.96
N PHE A 116 -3.36 4.21 -12.85
CA PHE A 116 -2.68 5.23 -12.06
C PHE A 116 -1.30 4.76 -11.63
N ARG A 117 -0.46 5.72 -11.26
CA ARG A 117 0.86 5.47 -10.69
C ARG A 117 1.00 6.18 -9.36
N VAL A 118 1.53 5.47 -8.38
CA VAL A 118 1.91 5.97 -7.07
C VAL A 118 3.40 6.23 -7.09
N ARG A 119 3.79 7.48 -6.88
CA ARG A 119 5.17 7.90 -6.72
C ARG A 119 5.47 8.10 -5.24
N SER A 120 6.42 7.34 -4.73
CA SER A 120 6.86 7.37 -3.34
C SER A 120 8.31 7.85 -3.28
N LYS A 121 8.59 8.81 -2.41
CA LYS A 121 9.94 9.31 -2.15
C LYS A 121 10.07 9.64 -0.67
N ALA A 122 11.16 9.20 -0.05
CA ALA A 122 11.52 9.64 1.28
C ALA A 122 12.14 11.04 1.21
N ARG A 123 11.77 11.92 2.14
CA ARG A 123 12.38 13.22 2.33
C ARG A 123 12.81 13.34 3.78
N ILE A 124 14.07 13.71 4.00
CA ILE A 124 14.57 14.09 5.32
C ILE A 124 14.05 15.49 5.59
N VAL A 125 13.36 15.68 6.71
CA VAL A 125 12.91 16.97 7.19
C VAL A 125 13.70 17.27 8.45
N ASN A 126 14.49 18.34 8.44
CA ASN A 126 15.16 18.81 9.65
C ASN A 126 14.10 19.46 10.53
N ILE A 127 13.81 18.83 11.66
CA ILE A 127 12.98 19.42 12.70
C ILE A 127 13.89 20.33 13.51
N VAL A 128 14.13 21.54 13.00
CA VAL A 128 14.77 22.59 13.80
C VAL A 128 13.67 23.27 14.60
N ASN A 129 13.65 22.99 15.91
CA ASN A 129 12.90 23.66 16.98
C ASN A 129 11.45 24.06 16.70
N LEU A 130 10.50 23.23 17.15
CA LEU A 130 9.22 23.72 17.66
C LEU A 130 9.39 23.90 19.17
N SER A 131 9.99 25.03 19.57
CA SER A 131 9.95 25.57 20.94
C SER A 131 8.88 26.64 21.02
#